data_AF-A0A3P1AS45-F1
#
_entry.id   AF-A0A3P1AS45-F1
#
_cell.length_a   1.000
_cell.length_b   1.000
_cell.length_c   1.000
_cell.angle_alpha   90.00
_cell.angle_beta   90.00
_cell.angle_gamma   90.00
#
_symmetry.space_group_name_H-M   'P 1'
#
loop_
_entity.id
_entity.type
_entity.pdbx_description
1 polymer ?
#
loop_
_entity_poly.entity_id
_entity_poly.type
_entity_poly.pdbx_seq_one_letter_code
_entity_poly.pdbx_strand_id
1 'polypeptide(L)'
;MLFLKRVKGYLHASKFNIENSEYKFIKEISIRTKSKIKEAKFALKIYSSNENGEPDELLHDVPIIGSAKKGKNTTTINVEHLNLQVFSKSIFLVVD
;
A
#
# COMPACT_ATOMS: atom_id res chain seq x y z
N MET A 1 -0.67 18.56 -30.78
CA MET A 1 0.50 18.78 -29.88
C MET A 1 0.03 18.53 -28.45
N LEU A 2 0.27 17.33 -27.90
CA LEU A 2 -0.12 17.00 -26.52
C LEU A 2 0.94 17.54 -25.55
N PHE A 3 0.54 18.46 -24.67
CA PHE A 3 1.36 18.86 -23.52
C PHE A 3 1.21 17.81 -22.42
N LEU A 4 2.21 16.95 -22.26
CA LEU A 4 2.37 16.16 -21.03
C LEU A 4 2.82 17.11 -19.91
N LYS A 5 1.87 17.56 -19.09
CA LYS A 5 2.19 18.15 -17.78
C LYS A 5 2.93 17.09 -16.97
N ARG A 6 4.19 17.35 -16.61
CA ARG A 6 4.97 16.52 -15.66
C ARG A 6 4.19 16.42 -14.34
N VAL A 7 3.56 15.27 -14.10
CA VAL A 7 3.07 14.91 -12.77
C VAL A 7 4.29 14.49 -11.95
N LYS A 8 4.66 15.29 -10.93
CA LYS A 8 5.59 14.84 -9.89
C LYS A 8 4.83 13.89 -8.96
N GLY A 9 4.71 12.62 -9.35
CA GLY A 9 4.23 11.57 -8.45
C GLY A 9 5.39 11.11 -7.58
N TYR A 10 5.24 11.20 -6.26
CA TYR A 10 6.18 10.58 -5.32
C TYR A 10 5.60 9.21 -4.95
N LEU A 11 5.80 8.21 -5.80
CA LEU A 11 5.44 6.84 -5.47
C LEU A 11 6.41 6.34 -4.41
N HIS A 12 5.91 6.05 -3.21
CA HIS A 12 6.69 5.43 -2.16
C HIS A 12 6.30 3.96 -2.06
N ALA A 13 7.27 3.07 -2.29
CA ALA A 13 7.12 1.63 -2.12
C ALA A 13 7.92 1.16 -0.91
N SER A 14 7.31 0.32 -0.07
CA SER A 14 7.97 -0.33 1.06
C SER A 14 7.80 -1.83 0.97
N LYS A 15 8.91 -2.57 1.08
CA LYS A 15 8.93 -4.04 1.12
C LYS A 15 8.79 -4.53 2.55
N PHE A 16 7.92 -5.51 2.77
CA PHE A 16 7.71 -6.17 4.05
C PHE A 16 7.97 -7.66 3.91
N ASN A 17 8.93 -8.19 4.66
CA ASN A 17 9.18 -9.63 4.74
C ASN A 17 8.17 -10.26 5.71
N ILE A 18 7.68 -11.44 5.35
CA ILE A 18 6.68 -12.17 6.13
C ILE A 18 7.38 -13.36 6.77
N GLU A 19 7.48 -13.31 8.09
CA GLU A 19 8.00 -14.43 8.89
C GLU A 19 6.87 -15.44 9.09
N ASN A 20 7.13 -16.70 8.71
CA ASN A 20 6.22 -17.85 8.76
C ASN A 20 5.03 -17.77 7.77
N SER A 21 5.08 -18.60 6.73
CA SER A 21 4.30 -18.50 5.48
C SER A 21 3.03 -19.38 5.43
N GLU A 22 2.60 -19.94 6.55
CA GLU A 22 1.31 -20.63 6.60
C GLU A 22 0.17 -19.60 6.54
N TYR A 23 -0.20 -19.23 5.32
CA TYR A 23 -1.45 -18.56 4.92
C TYR A 23 -1.92 -17.46 5.88
N LYS A 24 -1.35 -16.26 5.74
CA LYS A 24 -1.75 -15.10 6.52
C LYS A 24 -2.65 -14.18 5.72
N PHE A 25 -3.80 -13.85 6.30
CA PHE A 25 -4.68 -12.79 5.84
C PHE A 25 -4.20 -11.45 6.41
N ILE A 26 -4.19 -10.40 5.58
CA ILE A 26 -3.93 -9.04 6.04
C ILE A 26 -5.22 -8.48 6.66
N LYS A 27 -5.16 -8.14 7.94
CA LYS A 27 -6.30 -7.52 8.66
C LYS A 27 -6.26 -6.01 8.62
N GLU A 28 -5.06 -5.45 8.83
CA GLU A 28 -4.87 -4.01 8.98
C GLU A 28 -3.54 -3.58 8.37
N ILE A 29 -3.51 -2.33 7.88
CA ILE A 29 -2.31 -1.70 7.36
C ILE A 29 -2.14 -0.36 8.07
N SER A 30 -0.99 -0.16 8.71
CA SER A 30 -0.65 1.06 9.44
C SER A 30 0.47 1.83 8.75
N ILE A 31 0.18 3.05 8.32
CA ILE A 31 1.10 3.92 7.57
C ILE A 31 1.34 5.20 8.35
N ARG A 32 2.62 5.59 8.49
CA ARG A 32 2.96 6.92 8.99
C ARG A 32 2.69 7.96 7.91
N THR A 33 1.77 8.86 8.18
CA THR A 33 1.36 9.91 7.25
C THR A 33 1.77 11.29 7.77
N LYS A 34 2.09 12.20 6.86
CA LYS A 34 2.26 13.63 7.17
C LYS A 34 1.44 14.44 6.18
N SER A 35 0.33 15.01 6.63
CA SER A 35 -0.56 15.81 5.78
C SER A 35 -0.59 17.28 6.18
N LYS A 36 -0.69 18.17 5.19
CA LYS A 36 -0.94 19.61 5.40
C LYS A 36 -2.43 19.94 5.48
N ILE A 37 -3.29 19.06 4.95
CA ILE A 37 -4.75 19.23 4.91
C ILE A 37 -5.45 18.16 5.74
N LYS A 38 -6.66 18.47 6.21
CA LYS A 38 -7.48 17.51 6.97
C LYS A 38 -8.05 16.47 6.00
N GLU A 39 -8.03 15.20 6.39
CA GLU A 39 -8.64 14.09 5.65
C GLU A 39 -8.14 13.94 4.21
N ALA A 40 -6.84 14.15 4.00
CA ALA A 40 -6.22 13.90 2.69
C ALA A 40 -6.39 12.43 2.32
N LYS A 41 -6.96 12.16 1.15
CA LYS A 41 -7.05 10.80 0.61
C LYS A 41 -5.74 10.42 -0.06
N PHE A 42 -5.38 9.15 0.07
CA PHE A 42 -4.28 8.53 -0.64
C PHE A 42 -4.71 7.13 -1.07
N ALA A 43 -4.14 6.64 -2.16
CA ALA A 43 -4.39 5.30 -2.65
C ALA A 43 -3.25 4.38 -2.22
N LEU A 44 -3.61 3.18 -1.77
CA LEU A 44 -2.67 2.12 -1.43
C LEU A 44 -2.90 0.93 -2.36
N LYS A 45 -1.80 0.47 -2.97
CA LYS A 45 -1.74 -0.78 -3.73
C LYS A 45 -0.82 -1.76 -3.03
N ILE A 46 -1.16 -3.05 -3.09
CA ILE A 46 -0.40 -4.12 -2.47
C ILE A 46 0.00 -5.11 -3.54
N TYR A 47 1.29 -5.37 -3.67
CA TYR A 47 1.81 -6.35 -4.59
C TYR A 47 2.43 -7.53 -3.82
N SER A 48 2.30 -8.73 -4.37
CA SER A 48 3.12 -9.88 -3.97
C SER A 48 4.58 -9.64 -4.36
N SER A 49 5.45 -10.56 -3.95
CA SER A 49 6.83 -10.61 -4.46
C SER A 49 7.08 -11.93 -5.17
N ASN A 50 7.82 -11.84 -6.28
CA ASN A 50 8.30 -13.02 -7.00
C ASN A 50 9.51 -13.67 -6.29
N GLU A 51 10.03 -14.76 -6.86
CA GLU A 51 11.17 -15.50 -6.33
C GLU A 51 12.47 -14.67 -6.25
N ASN A 52 12.61 -13.65 -7.12
CA ASN A 52 13.73 -12.71 -7.11
C ASN A 52 13.57 -11.61 -6.04
N GLY A 53 12.44 -11.58 -5.34
CA GLY A 53 12.13 -10.60 -4.30
C GLY A 53 11.73 -9.22 -4.84
N GLU A 54 11.27 -9.16 -6.09
CA GLU A 54 10.76 -7.97 -6.78
C GLU A 54 9.22 -7.93 -6.75
N PRO A 55 8.57 -6.76 -6.93
CA PRO A 55 7.11 -6.68 -7.04
C PRO A 55 6.59 -7.48 -8.23
N ASP A 56 5.48 -8.18 -8.05
CA ASP A 56 4.90 -9.03 -9.08
C ASP A 56 3.39 -8.76 -9.25
N GLU A 57 2.53 -9.63 -8.76
CA GLU A 57 1.08 -9.53 -8.92
C GLU A 57 0.45 -8.56 -7.93
N LEU A 58 -0.58 -7.83 -8.38
CA LEU A 58 -1.40 -7.01 -7.51
C LEU A 58 -2.34 -7.91 -6.70
N LEU A 59 -2.32 -7.80 -5.37
CA LEU A 59 -3.15 -8.65 -4.50
C LEU A 59 -4.63 -8.22 -4.50
N HIS A 60 -4.94 -7.02 -4.99
CA HIS A 60 -6.30 -6.49 -5.09
C HIS A 60 -6.42 -5.41 -6.15
N ASP A 61 -7.33 -5.59 -7.12
CA ASP A 61 -7.48 -4.72 -8.28
C ASP A 61 -7.95 -3.29 -7.95
N VAL A 62 -8.71 -3.14 -6.86
CA VAL A 62 -9.22 -1.83 -6.43
C VAL A 62 -8.24 -1.21 -5.43
N PRO A 63 -7.80 0.05 -5.64
CA PRO A 63 -6.93 0.70 -4.65
C PRO A 63 -7.62 0.84 -3.29
N ILE A 64 -6.89 0.53 -2.23
CA ILE A 64 -7.34 0.72 -0.85
C ILE A 64 -7.20 2.20 -0.51
N ILE A 65 -8.30 2.85 -0.12
CA ILE A 65 -8.30 4.30 0.15
C ILE A 65 -8.05 4.58 1.63
N GLY A 66 -6.93 5.26 1.90
CA GLY A 66 -6.61 5.78 3.22
C GLY A 66 -7.03 7.23 3.42
N SER A 67 -7.16 7.66 4.67
CA SER A 67 -7.48 9.05 5.03
C SER A 67 -6.47 9.57 6.06
N ALA A 68 -5.58 10.46 5.63
CA ALA A 68 -4.57 11.07 6.48
C ALA A 68 -5.12 12.29 7.23
N LYS A 69 -4.92 12.30 8.56
CA LYS A 69 -5.21 13.47 9.40
C LYS A 69 -4.13 14.54 9.20
N LYS A 70 -4.51 15.82 9.35
CA LYS A 70 -3.55 16.94 9.32
C LYS A 70 -2.46 16.73 10.37
N GLY A 71 -1.21 17.05 10.04
CA GLY A 71 -0.04 16.81 10.89
C GLY A 71 0.61 15.45 10.62
N LYS A 72 1.49 15.02 11.54
CA LYS A 72 2.12 13.69 11.51
C LYS A 72 1.26 12.73 12.32
N ASN A 73 0.81 11.64 11.72
CA ASN A 73 -0.07 10.67 12.35
C ASN A 73 0.27 9.25 11.88
N THR A 74 -0.24 8.25 12.59
CA THR A 74 -0.40 6.89 12.07
C THR A 74 -1.82 6.76 11.54
N THR A 75 -1.96 6.41 10.27
CA THR A 75 -3.24 6.06 9.65
C THR A 75 -3.31 4.55 9.57
N THR A 76 -4.30 3.95 10.25
CA THR A 76 -4.59 2.52 10.20
C THR A 76 -5.83 2.30 9.36
N ILE A 77 -5.76 1.36 8.42
CA ILE A 77 -6.85 0.98 7.52
C ILE A 77 -7.18 -0.48 7.80
N ASN A 78 -8.42 -0.77 8.16
CA ASN A 78 -8.92 -2.14 8.24
C ASN A 78 -9.21 -2.67 6.83
N VAL A 79 -8.60 -3.80 6.50
CA VAL A 79 -8.68 -4.46 5.19
C VAL A 79 -9.08 -5.93 5.32
N GLU A 80 -9.51 -6.37 6.51
CA GLU A 80 -9.89 -7.76 6.77
C GLU A 80 -11.02 -8.22 5.84
N HIS A 81 -11.97 -7.33 5.53
CA HIS A 81 -13.07 -7.58 4.61
C HIS A 81 -12.63 -7.91 3.17
N LEU A 82 -11.40 -7.56 2.79
CA LEU A 82 -10.85 -7.86 1.47
C LEU A 82 -10.27 -9.27 1.38
N ASN A 83 -10.12 -9.98 2.51
CA ASN A 83 -9.57 -11.33 2.58
C ASN A 83 -8.25 -11.49 1.81
N LEU A 84 -7.36 -10.48 1.91
CA LEU A 84 -6.08 -10.47 1.19
C LEU A 84 -5.16 -11.55 1.74
N GLN A 85 -4.99 -12.61 0.96
CA GLN A 85 -4.08 -13.70 1.27
C GLN A 85 -2.69 -13.38 0.76
N VAL A 86 -1.68 -13.69 1.58
CA VAL A 86 -0.28 -13.57 1.17
C VAL A 86 0.39 -14.93 1.21
N PHE A 87 0.81 -15.38 0.03
CA PHE A 87 1.54 -16.63 -0.17
C PHE A 87 3.04 -16.41 -0.43
N SER A 88 3.44 -15.16 -0.68
CA SER A 88 4.83 -14.79 -0.95
C SER A 88 5.62 -14.55 0.34
N LYS A 89 6.95 -14.67 0.25
CA LYS A 89 7.87 -14.35 1.36
C LYS A 89 7.87 -12.86 1.73
N SER A 90 7.41 -12.01 0.83
CA SER A 90 7.28 -10.57 1.06
C SER A 90 6.16 -9.93 0.25
N ILE A 91 5.77 -8.72 0.63
CA ILE A 91 4.83 -7.86 -0.11
C ILE A 91 5.40 -6.46 -0.27
N PHE A 92 4.86 -5.73 -1.24
CA PHE A 92 5.15 -4.31 -1.45
C PHE A 92 3.89 -3.48 -1.24
N LEU A 93 3.99 -2.48 -0.37
CA LEU A 93 2.98 -1.45 -0.19
C LEU A 93 3.39 -0.21 -0.99
N VAL A 94 2.56 0.20 -1.95
CA VAL A 94 2.78 1.36 -2.81
C VAL A 94 1.73 2.42 -2.52
N VAL A 95 2.17 3.61 -2.14
CA VAL A 95 1.30 4.76 -1.84
C VAL A 95 1.41 5.81 -2.95
N ASP A 96 0.24 6.30 -3.39
CA ASP A 96 0.04 7.41 -4.34
C ASP A 96 -0.75 8.56 -3.67
#